data_AF-A0A376VZA4-F1
#
_entry.id   AF-A0A376VZA4-F1
#
_cell.length_a   1.000
_cell.length_b   1.000
_cell.length_c   1.000
_cell.angle_alpha   90.00
_cell.angle_beta   90.00
_cell.angle_gamma   90.00
#
_symmetry.space_group_name_H-M   'P 1'
#
loop_
_entity.id
_entity.type
_entity.pdbx_description
1 polymer ?
#
loop_
_entity_poly.entity_id
_entity_poly.type
_entity_poly.pdbx_seq_one_letter_code
_entity_poly.pdbx_strand_id
1 'polypeptide(L)' 'MGGIETDQNCETRIKGLFAVGECSSVGLHGANRLGSNSLAELVVFGRLAGEQRQSVQQLPVMATKRQLKRRQLALNNV' A
#
# COMPACT_ATOMS: atom_id res chain seq x y z
N MET A 1 -12.77 -6.56 14.88
CA MET A 1 -11.46 -5.95 15.15
C MET A 1 -11.29 -4.70 14.30
N GLY A 2 -10.75 -3.63 14.90
CA GLY A 2 -10.63 -2.31 14.28
C GLY A 2 -9.37 -2.15 13.42
N GLY A 3 -9.07 -0.90 13.05
CA GLY A 3 -7.96 -0.53 12.19
C GLY A 3 -8.40 0.43 11.08
N ILE A 4 -7.45 0.83 10.23
CA ILE A 4 -7.69 1.60 9.02
C ILE A 4 -8.42 0.70 8.02
N GLU A 5 -9.61 1.11 7.58
CA GLU A 5 -10.38 0.38 6.57
C GLU A 5 -9.61 0.32 5.24
N THR A 6 -9.45 -0.88 4.73
CA THR A 6 -8.86 -1.14 3.41
C THR A 6 -9.74 -2.06 2.59
N ASP A 7 -9.62 -1.99 1.27
CA ASP A 7 -10.18 -2.99 0.37
C ASP A 7 -9.37 -4.31 0.41
N GLN A 8 -9.74 -5.26 -0.46
CA GLN A 8 -9.06 -6.55 -0.59
C GLN A 8 -7.62 -6.43 -1.13
N ASN A 9 -7.22 -5.25 -1.64
CA ASN A 9 -5.89 -4.95 -2.14
C ASN A 9 -5.02 -4.23 -1.10
N CYS A 10 -5.50 -4.12 0.14
CA CYS A 10 -4.88 -3.36 1.23
C CYS A 10 -4.85 -1.84 0.96
N GLU A 11 -5.60 -1.33 -0.02
CA GLU A 11 -5.67 0.11 -0.33
C GLU A 11 -6.76 0.76 0.53
N THR A 12 -6.44 1.91 1.12
CA THR A 12 -7.44 2.72 1.82
C THR A 12 -8.34 3.45 0.83
N ARG A 13 -9.35 4.17 1.33
CA ARG A 13 -10.14 5.08 0.48
C ARG A 13 -9.30 6.21 -0.13
N ILE A 14 -8.14 6.53 0.45
CA ILE A 14 -7.17 7.47 -0.12
C ILE A 14 -6.31 6.71 -1.12
N LYS A 15 -6.40 7.09 -2.39
CA LYS A 15 -5.66 6.41 -3.47
C LYS A 15 -4.15 6.51 -3.29
N GLY A 16 -3.48 5.37 -3.43
CA GLY A 16 -2.04 5.22 -3.22
C GLY A 16 -1.61 5.15 -1.75
N LEU A 17 -2.53 5.21 -0.79
CA LEU A 17 -2.28 4.97 0.63
C LEU A 17 -2.75 3.56 1.00
N PHE A 18 -1.85 2.78 1.60
CA PHE A 18 -2.07 1.38 1.98
C PHE A 18 -1.88 1.21 3.48
N ALA A 19 -2.60 0.26 4.08
CA ALA A 19 -2.43 -0.13 5.48
C ALA A 19 -2.50 -1.66 5.60
N VAL A 20 -1.64 -2.25 6.45
CA VAL A 20 -1.54 -3.70 6.64
C VAL A 20 -1.22 -4.06 8.08
N GLY A 21 -1.62 -5.26 8.51
CA GLY A 21 -1.35 -5.79 9.84
C GLY A 21 -2.34 -5.28 10.89
N GLU A 22 -1.92 -5.21 12.14
CA GLU A 22 -2.81 -4.85 13.27
C GLU A 22 -3.40 -3.45 13.15
N CYS A 23 -2.74 -2.53 12.44
CA CYS A 23 -3.25 -1.18 12.21
C CYS A 23 -4.32 -1.11 11.11
N SER A 24 -4.59 -2.19 10.37
CA SER A 24 -5.57 -2.22 9.29
C SER A 24 -6.77 -3.09 9.62
N SER A 25 -7.88 -2.81 8.94
CA SER A 25 -9.07 -3.65 8.92
C SER A 25 -9.38 -4.00 7.47
N VAL A 26 -8.86 -5.15 7.04
CA VAL A 26 -9.11 -5.73 5.71
C VAL A 26 -10.41 -6.53 5.66
N GLY A 27 -11.12 -6.60 6.80
CA GLY A 27 -12.33 -7.41 6.98
C GLY A 27 -12.10 -8.87 7.38
N LEU A 28 -10.86 -9.36 7.46
CA LEU A 28 -10.55 -10.77 7.76
C LEU A 28 -11.12 -11.25 9.11
N HIS A 29 -10.97 -10.44 10.16
CA HIS A 29 -11.27 -10.86 11.53
C HIS A 29 -12.71 -10.62 11.97
N GLY A 30 -13.55 -9.97 11.17
CA GLY A 30 -14.93 -9.64 11.56
C GLY A 30 -15.03 -9.04 12.96
N ALA A 31 -15.95 -9.55 13.79
CA ALA A 31 -16.08 -9.16 15.20
C ALA A 31 -14.93 -9.72 16.07
N ASN A 32 -14.55 -10.98 15.87
CA ASN A 32 -13.56 -11.69 16.68
C ASN A 32 -12.44 -12.29 15.83
N ARG A 33 -11.20 -11.93 16.19
CA ARG A 33 -10.01 -12.53 15.59
C ARG A 33 -9.87 -13.99 16.00
N LEU A 34 -9.77 -14.89 15.01
CA LEU A 34 -9.33 -16.27 15.25
C LEU A 34 -7.85 -16.30 15.63
N GLY A 35 -7.52 -17.12 16.63
CA GLY A 35 -6.15 -17.30 17.12
C GLY A 35 -5.17 -17.73 16.02
N SER A 36 -3.88 -17.45 16.25
CA SER A 36 -2.75 -17.82 15.36
C SER A 36 -2.73 -17.18 13.96
N ASN A 37 -3.70 -16.35 13.60
CA ASN A 37 -3.76 -15.76 12.26
C ASN A 37 -2.97 -14.45 12.08
N SER A 38 -2.47 -13.77 13.12
CA SER A 38 -1.79 -12.46 12.91
C SER A 38 -0.46 -12.56 12.19
N LEU A 39 0.33 -13.59 12.48
CA LEU A 39 1.63 -13.69 11.82
C LEU A 39 1.44 -13.99 10.33
N ALA A 40 0.48 -14.86 10.02
CA ALA A 40 0.07 -15.14 8.64
C ALA A 40 -0.49 -13.88 7.95
N GLU A 41 -1.32 -13.10 8.64
CA GLU A 41 -1.86 -11.83 8.15
C GLU A 41 -0.74 -10.85 7.77
N LEU A 42 0.24 -10.66 8.64
CA LEU A 42 1.37 -9.76 8.36
C LEU A 42 2.13 -10.14 7.09
N VAL A 43 2.43 -11.44 6.92
CA VAL A 43 3.22 -11.91 5.77
C VAL A 43 2.41 -11.88 4.48
N VAL A 44 1.15 -12.33 4.51
CA VAL A 44 0.29 -12.41 3.32
C VAL A 44 -0.13 -11.03 2.85
N PHE A 45 -0.74 -10.22 3.72
CA PHE A 45 -1.23 -8.89 3.33
C PHE A 45 -0.09 -7.89 3.14
N GLY A 46 1.04 -8.05 3.85
CA GLY A 46 2.24 -7.25 3.62
C GLY A 46 2.80 -7.45 2.22
N ARG A 47 2.87 -8.70 1.75
CA ARG A 47 3.26 -9.01 0.36
C ARG A 47 2.25 -8.44 -0.64
N LEU A 48 0.96 -8.69 -0.42
CA LEU A 48 -0.11 -8.21 -1.30
C LEU A 48 -0.07 -6.68 -1.46
N ALA A 49 0.05 -5.93 -0.36
CA ALA A 49 0.16 -4.47 -0.42
C ALA A 49 1.41 -4.00 -1.19
N GLY A 50 2.53 -4.73 -1.07
CA GLY A 50 3.75 -4.45 -1.84
C GLY A 50 3.54 -4.62 -3.34
N GLU A 51 2.89 -5.71 -3.75
CA GLU A 51 2.56 -6.01 -5.16
C GLU A 51 1.55 -4.99 -5.72
N GLN A 52 0.53 -4.62 -4.95
CA GLN A 52 -0.48 -3.63 -5.35
C GLN A 52 0.08 -2.21 -5.42
N ARG A 53 1.01 -1.84 -4.54
CA ARG A 53 1.68 -0.53 -4.66
C ARG A 53 2.49 -0.42 -5.95
N GLN A 54 3.07 -1.51 -6.44
CA GLN A 54 3.80 -1.53 -7.72
C GLN A 54 2.84 -1.42 -8.91
N SER A 55 1.64 -2.01 -8.86
CA SER A 55 0.64 -1.86 -9.93
C SER A 55 0.06 -0.44 -9.99
N VAL A 56 -0.08 0.25 -8.85
CA VAL A 56 -0.59 1.62 -8.74
C VAL A 56 0.46 2.71 -9.06
N GLN A 57 1.70 2.33 -9.39
CA GLN A 57 2.85 3.24 -9.59
C GLN A 57 2.72 4.22 -10.78
N GLN A 58 1.54 4.35 -11.39
CA GLN A 58 1.21 5.42 -12.33
C GLN A 58 0.78 6.75 -11.67
N LEU A 59 0.52 6.79 -10.36
CA LEU A 59 0.29 8.06 -9.66
C LEU A 59 1.64 8.79 -9.44
N PRO A 60 1.71 10.12 -9.67
CA PRO A 60 2.93 10.88 -9.47
C PRO A 60 3.26 10.93 -7.98
N VAL A 61 3.98 9.93 -7.49
CA VAL A 61 4.68 10.04 -6.21
C VAL A 61 5.57 11.25 -6.33
N MET A 62 5.46 12.20 -5.39
CA MET A 62 6.29 13.41 -5.33
C MET A 62 7.71 13.07 -5.72
N ALA A 63 8.08 13.43 -6.95
CA ALA A 63 9.36 13.06 -7.50
C ALA A 63 10.42 13.70 -6.60
N THR A 64 11.32 12.87 -6.07
CA THR A 64 12.45 13.39 -5.30
C THR A 64 13.21 14.39 -6.17
N LYS A 65 13.84 15.42 -5.57
CA LYS A 65 14.62 16.44 -6.31
C LYS A 65 15.56 15.83 -7.36
N ARG A 66 16.10 14.64 -7.09
CA ARG A 66 16.96 13.87 -7.99
C ARG A 66 16.23 13.32 -9.23
N GLN A 67 14.98 12.87 -9.07
CA GLN A 67 14.13 12.40 -10.16
C GLN A 67 13.63 13.56 -11.04
N LEU A 68 13.27 14.70 -10.43
CA LEU A 68 12.92 15.93 -11.17
C LEU A 68 14.10 16.43 -12.00
N LYS A 69 15.31 16.48 -11.43
CA LYS A 69 16.52 16.91 -12.15
C LYS A 69 16.83 16.01 -13.34
N ARG A 70 16.69 14.69 -13.19
CA ARG A 70 16.89 13.72 -14.28
C ARG A 70 15.84 13.87 -15.39
N ARG A 71 14.59 14.11 -15.03
CA ARG A 71 13.49 14.31 -15.98
C ARG A 71 13.64 15.63 -16.75
N GLN A 72 14.06 16.71 -16.09
CA GLN A 72 14.39 17.98 -16.75
C GLN A 72 15.57 17.84 -17.72
N LEU A 73 16.63 17.13 -17.31
CA LEU A 73 17.79 16.88 -18.18
C LEU A 73 17.43 16.06 -19.42
N ALA A 74 16.52 15.09 -19.28
CA ALA A 74 16.03 14.30 -20.41
C ALA A 74 15.15 15.11 -21.36
N LEU A 75 14.36 16.06 -20.85
CA LEU A 75 13.51 16.95 -21.66
C LEU A 75 14.30 18.03 -22.41
N ASN A 76 15.43 18.48 -21.87
CA ASN A 76 16.26 19.50 -22.52
C ASN A 76 17.19 18.96 -23.63
N ASN A 77 17.22 17.64 -23.81
CA ASN A 77 18.06 16.95 -24.81
C ASN A 77 17.22 16.39 -25.99
N VAL A 78 15.99 16.87 -26.15
CA VAL A 78 15.10 16.67 -27.31
C VAL A 78 14.78 18.03 -27.90
#